data_AF-A0A4R1YZA0-F1
#
_entry.id   AF-A0A4R1YZA0-F1
#
_cell.length_a   1.000
_cell.length_b   1.000
_cell.length_c   1.000
_cell.angle_alpha   90.00
_cell.angle_beta   90.00
_cell.angle_gamma   90.00
#
_symmetry.space_group_name_H-M   'P 1'
#
loop_
_entity.id
_entity.type
_entity.pdbx_description
1 polymer ?
#
loop_
_entity_poly.entity_id
_entity_poly.type
_entity_poly.pdbx_seq_one_letter_code
_entity_poly.pdbx_strand_id
1 'polypeptide(L)'
;MPPATALFGKLPGLGDFVARGLPPGLRAPLDRWLTAHLARHARAPDSWPAAGLRATLILNGTSLTALILPSSDRAGRAFPLACCHLPGLDRAAAEHWCTAALPAALAATEGMLDPDALIAALPAPIPGTDPAPGLWTADRPGLPDSPDEALARIFGPVSSG
;
A
#
# COMPACT_ATOMS: atom_id res chain seq x y z
N MET A 1 15.24 9.57 10.44
CA MET A 1 15.19 8.10 10.39
C MET A 1 15.90 7.65 9.12
N PRO A 2 16.74 6.60 9.14
CA PRO A 2 17.34 6.08 7.91
C PRO A 2 16.25 5.56 6.95
N PRO A 3 16.43 5.68 5.63
CA PRO A 3 15.49 5.11 4.67
C PRO A 3 15.29 3.61 4.88
N ALA A 4 14.03 3.17 4.79
CA ALA A 4 13.66 1.78 4.98
C ALA A 4 12.45 1.40 4.12
N THR A 5 12.37 0.12 3.77
CA THR A 5 11.15 -0.49 3.26
C THR A 5 10.41 -1.21 4.38
N ALA A 6 9.09 -1.29 4.26
CA ALA A 6 8.22 -1.93 5.22
C ALA A 6 7.04 -2.59 4.51
N LEU A 7 6.32 -3.45 5.21
CA LEU A 7 5.04 -3.98 4.75
C LEU A 7 4.06 -4.10 5.91
N PHE A 8 2.77 -3.96 5.59
CA PHE A 8 1.67 -4.25 6.49
C PHE A 8 0.43 -4.69 5.72
N GLY A 9 -0.31 -5.64 6.26
CA GLY A 9 -1.57 -6.07 5.67
C GLY A 9 -1.77 -7.57 5.80
N LYS A 10 -2.43 -8.17 4.81
CA LYS A 10 -2.62 -9.62 4.71
C LYS A 10 -1.87 -10.21 3.53
N LEU A 11 -1.53 -11.48 3.66
CA LEU A 11 -0.94 -12.30 2.61
C LEU A 11 -1.61 -13.68 2.65
N PRO A 12 -1.74 -14.35 1.49
CA PRO A 12 -2.17 -15.73 1.43
C PRO A 12 -1.30 -16.63 2.31
N GLY A 13 -1.89 -17.69 2.85
CA GLY A 13 -1.17 -18.65 3.68
C GLY A 13 -0.95 -18.22 5.14
N LEU A 14 -1.04 -16.93 5.48
CA LEU A 14 -0.98 -16.45 6.86
C LEU A 14 -2.38 -16.35 7.49
N GLY A 15 -2.47 -16.57 8.81
CA GLY A 15 -3.76 -16.53 9.54
C GLY A 15 -4.14 -15.16 10.11
N ASP A 16 -3.21 -14.20 10.13
CA ASP A 16 -3.40 -12.87 10.72
C ASP A 16 -2.59 -11.82 9.94
N PHE A 17 -2.70 -10.55 10.34
CA PHE A 17 -1.93 -9.45 9.79
C PHE A 17 -0.42 -9.67 9.92
N VAL A 18 0.28 -9.28 8.87
CA VAL A 18 1.73 -9.21 8.86
C VAL A 18 2.21 -7.76 8.99
N ALA A 19 3.33 -7.57 9.67
CA ALA A 19 4.08 -6.32 9.70
C ALA A 19 5.59 -6.64 9.64
N ARG A 20 6.34 -5.95 8.78
CA ARG A 20 7.82 -5.97 8.74
C ARG A 20 8.33 -4.57 8.44
N GLY A 21 9.50 -4.22 8.98
CA GLY A 21 10.19 -2.95 8.70
C GLY A 21 9.50 -1.67 9.19
N LEU A 22 8.25 -1.75 9.68
CA LEU A 22 7.53 -0.59 10.17
C LEU A 22 8.17 -0.04 11.46
N PRO A 23 8.50 1.26 11.51
CA PRO A 23 8.92 1.92 12.73
C PRO A 23 7.88 1.79 13.85
N PRO A 24 8.32 1.82 15.12
CA PRO A 24 7.41 1.87 16.26
C PRO A 24 6.38 3.00 16.11
N GLY A 25 5.11 2.71 16.41
CA GLY A 25 4.02 3.68 16.36
C GLY A 25 3.36 3.89 14.99
N LEU A 26 3.88 3.31 13.90
CA LEU A 26 3.29 3.46 12.56
C LEU A 26 2.30 2.37 12.16
N ARG A 27 2.37 1.18 12.77
CA ARG A 27 1.43 0.09 12.47
C ARG A 27 -0.03 0.50 12.69
N ALA A 28 -0.35 1.03 13.87
CA ALA A 28 -1.72 1.38 14.22
C ALA A 28 -2.35 2.49 13.35
N PRO A 29 -1.69 3.62 13.04
CA PRO A 29 -2.27 4.61 12.13
C PRO A 29 -2.37 4.10 10.68
N LEU A 30 -1.44 3.27 10.20
CA LEU A 30 -1.52 2.69 8.86
C LEU A 30 -2.70 1.72 8.76
N ASP A 31 -2.87 0.84 9.75
CA ASP A 31 -4.02 -0.06 9.86
C ASP A 31 -5.35 0.70 9.86
N ARG A 32 -5.47 1.74 10.69
CA ARG A 32 -6.68 2.58 10.73
C ARG A 32 -6.97 3.21 9.38
N TRP A 33 -5.96 3.73 8.68
CA TRP A 33 -6.15 4.35 7.38
C TRP A 33 -6.59 3.32 6.33
N LEU A 34 -5.93 2.16 6.24
CA LEU A 34 -6.31 1.07 5.33
C LEU A 34 -7.71 0.53 5.64
N THR A 35 -8.05 0.39 6.92
CA THR A 35 -9.37 -0.05 7.37
C THR A 35 -10.46 0.93 6.97
N ALA A 36 -10.25 2.23 7.21
CA ALA A 36 -11.23 3.27 6.91
C ALA A 36 -11.49 3.41 5.41
N HIS A 37 -10.43 3.32 4.58
CA HIS A 37 -10.51 3.72 3.18
C HIS A 37 -10.50 2.55 2.20
N LEU A 38 -9.83 1.44 2.50
CA LEU A 38 -9.53 0.39 1.51
C LEU A 38 -10.08 -1.01 1.86
N ALA A 39 -10.37 -1.31 3.12
CA ALA A 39 -10.79 -2.65 3.53
C ALA A 39 -12.07 -3.13 2.81
N ARG A 40 -13.02 -2.23 2.51
CA ARG A 40 -14.22 -2.55 1.73
C ARG A 40 -13.91 -2.92 0.28
N HIS A 41 -12.95 -2.22 -0.34
CA HIS A 41 -12.58 -2.43 -1.74
C HIS A 41 -11.75 -3.70 -1.93
N ALA A 42 -11.04 -4.16 -0.90
CA ALA A 42 -10.28 -5.41 -0.96
C ALA A 42 -11.15 -6.65 -1.25
N ARG A 43 -12.47 -6.59 -1.01
CA ARG A 43 -13.42 -7.67 -1.33
C ARG A 43 -13.73 -7.82 -2.81
N ALA A 44 -13.35 -6.84 -3.63
CA ALA A 44 -13.55 -6.84 -5.08
C ALA A 44 -12.19 -6.61 -5.78
N PRO A 45 -11.26 -7.58 -5.73
CA PRO A 45 -9.91 -7.43 -6.28
C PRO A 45 -9.91 -7.01 -7.77
N ASP A 46 -10.87 -7.50 -8.56
CA ASP A 46 -11.00 -7.16 -9.99
C ASP A 46 -11.31 -5.68 -10.27
N SER A 47 -11.78 -4.93 -9.26
CA SER A 47 -12.03 -3.49 -9.36
C SER A 47 -10.78 -2.65 -9.13
N TRP A 48 -9.67 -3.26 -8.70
CA TRP A 48 -8.42 -2.55 -8.42
C TRP A 48 -7.65 -2.25 -9.72
N PRO A 49 -6.92 -1.12 -9.76
CA PRO A 49 -5.95 -0.88 -10.82
C PRO A 49 -4.92 -2.01 -10.88
N ALA A 50 -4.62 -2.51 -12.09
CA ALA A 50 -3.68 -3.61 -12.29
C ALA A 50 -2.27 -3.34 -11.70
N ALA A 51 -1.83 -2.08 -11.72
CA ALA A 51 -0.55 -1.65 -11.15
C ALA A 51 -0.63 -1.24 -9.66
N GLY A 52 -1.75 -1.54 -9.00
CA GLY A 52 -2.02 -1.15 -7.62
C GLY A 52 -2.34 0.33 -7.43
N LEU A 53 -2.76 0.64 -6.20
CA LEU A 53 -2.87 2.01 -5.72
C LEU A 53 -1.50 2.49 -5.25
N ARG A 54 -1.23 3.79 -5.44
CA ARG A 54 -0.03 4.45 -4.97
C ARG A 54 -0.44 5.60 -4.05
N ALA A 55 0.20 5.73 -2.90
CA ALA A 55 -0.14 6.77 -1.94
C ALA A 55 1.11 7.41 -1.33
N THR A 56 1.00 8.69 -1.01
CA THR A 56 1.81 9.33 0.02
C THR A 56 0.90 9.55 1.22
N LEU A 57 1.27 9.00 2.37
CA LEU A 57 0.54 9.18 3.62
C LEU A 57 1.42 9.91 4.63
N ILE A 58 0.81 10.78 5.43
CA ILE A 58 1.43 11.36 6.63
C ILE A 58 0.74 10.76 7.84
N LEU A 59 1.44 9.88 8.56
CA LEU A 59 0.92 9.14 9.70
C LEU A 59 1.74 9.49 10.93
N ASN A 60 1.09 10.06 11.95
CA ASN A 60 1.76 10.53 13.17
C ASN A 60 3.00 11.40 12.88
N GLY A 61 2.90 12.29 11.89
CA GLY A 61 4.00 13.18 11.48
C GLY A 61 5.12 12.52 10.67
N THR A 62 5.02 11.23 10.33
CA THR A 62 5.97 10.55 9.44
C THR A 62 5.34 10.37 8.06
N SER A 63 6.05 10.83 7.02
CA SER A 63 5.63 10.57 5.65
C SER A 63 6.05 9.16 5.20
N LEU A 64 5.23 8.54 4.36
CA LEU A 64 5.57 7.29 3.68
C LEU A 64 4.99 7.28 2.27
N THR A 65 5.66 6.56 1.38
CA THR A 65 5.10 6.16 0.08
C THR A 65 4.60 4.72 0.20
N ALA A 66 3.43 4.40 -0.35
CA ALA A 66 2.87 3.05 -0.33
C ALA A 66 2.45 2.60 -1.72
N LEU A 67 2.82 1.37 -2.08
CA LEU A 67 2.14 0.56 -3.08
C LEU A 67 1.12 -0.33 -2.36
N ILE A 68 -0.14 -0.29 -2.77
CA ILE A 68 -1.23 -1.00 -2.09
C ILE A 68 -1.98 -1.88 -3.09
N LEU A 69 -2.10 -3.16 -2.76
CA LEU A 69 -2.77 -4.19 -3.57
C LEU A 69 -3.93 -4.84 -2.79
N PRO A 70 -4.98 -5.32 -3.47
CA PRO A 70 -5.97 -6.17 -2.81
C PRO A 70 -5.30 -7.49 -2.39
N SER A 71 -5.67 -7.99 -1.21
CA SER A 71 -5.17 -9.27 -0.72
C SER A 71 -6.17 -9.92 0.24
N SER A 72 -5.84 -11.12 0.71
CA SER A 72 -6.60 -11.86 1.71
C SER A 72 -5.68 -12.76 2.52
N ASP A 73 -6.14 -13.18 3.71
CA ASP A 73 -5.43 -14.19 4.50
C ASP A 73 -5.80 -15.62 4.08
N ARG A 74 -5.21 -16.62 4.75
CA ARG A 74 -5.51 -18.05 4.57
C ARG A 74 -6.99 -18.40 4.70
N ALA A 75 -7.77 -17.62 5.46
CA ALA A 75 -9.21 -17.85 5.63
C ALA A 75 -10.05 -17.10 4.58
N GLY A 76 -9.43 -16.43 3.61
CA GLY A 76 -10.10 -15.64 2.59
C GLY A 76 -10.65 -14.30 3.09
N ARG A 77 -10.30 -13.85 4.30
CA ARG A 77 -10.77 -12.56 4.83
C ARG A 77 -9.99 -11.43 4.16
N ALA A 78 -10.61 -10.78 3.19
CA ALA A 78 -10.00 -9.70 2.40
C ALA A 78 -9.50 -8.53 3.28
N PHE A 79 -8.27 -8.08 2.99
CA PHE A 79 -7.68 -6.84 3.50
C PHE A 79 -6.47 -6.48 2.61
N PRO A 80 -6.21 -5.19 2.33
CA PRO A 80 -5.09 -4.82 1.46
C PRO A 80 -3.71 -5.25 1.99
N LEU A 81 -2.76 -5.42 1.07
CA LEU A 81 -1.34 -5.43 1.38
C LEU A 81 -0.76 -4.06 1.02
N ALA A 82 -0.07 -3.40 1.96
CA ALA A 82 0.68 -2.19 1.72
C ALA A 82 2.19 -2.48 1.82
N CYS A 83 2.92 -2.24 0.73
CA CYS A 83 4.38 -2.17 0.70
C CYS A 83 4.79 -0.70 0.78
N CYS A 84 5.57 -0.33 1.79
CA CYS A 84 5.88 1.05 2.11
C CYS A 84 7.37 1.36 1.94
N HIS A 85 7.65 2.59 1.54
CA HIS A 85 8.95 3.24 1.65
C HIS A 85 8.86 4.38 2.66
N LEU A 86 9.82 4.46 3.59
CA LEU A 86 9.91 5.50 4.61
C LEU A 86 11.31 6.11 4.59
N PRO A 87 11.46 7.45 4.64
CA PRO A 87 10.40 8.45 4.55
C PRO A 87 9.75 8.46 3.16
N GLY A 88 8.68 9.23 2.98
CA GLY A 88 8.00 9.38 1.70
C GLY A 88 8.92 9.94 0.61
N LEU A 89 8.63 9.56 -0.63
CA LEU A 89 9.36 9.91 -1.84
C LEU A 89 8.57 10.92 -2.66
N ASP A 90 9.24 11.87 -3.31
CA ASP A 90 8.60 12.71 -4.32
C ASP A 90 7.90 11.88 -5.41
N ARG A 91 7.03 12.52 -6.21
CA ARG A 91 6.17 11.79 -7.13
C ARG A 91 6.95 10.90 -8.12
N ALA A 92 8.04 11.40 -8.68
CA ALA A 92 8.81 10.66 -9.68
C ALA A 92 9.52 9.45 -9.05
N ALA A 93 10.16 9.67 -7.89
CA ALA A 93 10.82 8.60 -7.15
C ALA A 93 9.81 7.56 -6.62
N ALA A 94 8.64 8.01 -6.14
CA ALA A 94 7.55 7.14 -5.71
C ALA A 94 7.01 6.27 -6.85
N GLU A 95 6.83 6.84 -8.05
CA GLU A 95 6.41 6.07 -9.22
C GLU A 95 7.44 5.02 -9.61
N HIS A 96 8.71 5.39 -9.61
CA HIS A 96 9.80 4.46 -9.93
C HIS A 96 9.86 3.32 -8.90
N TRP A 97 9.85 3.66 -7.60
CA TRP A 97 9.91 2.68 -6.52
C TRP A 97 8.68 1.75 -6.53
N CYS A 98 7.46 2.30 -6.64
CA CYS A 98 6.24 1.48 -6.69
C CYS A 98 6.21 0.56 -7.92
N THR A 99 6.71 1.03 -9.07
CA THR A 99 6.80 0.21 -10.28
C THR A 99 7.78 -0.95 -10.09
N ALA A 100 8.93 -0.70 -9.48
CA ALA A 100 9.93 -1.71 -9.18
C ALA A 100 9.47 -2.71 -8.09
N ALA A 101 8.67 -2.26 -7.12
CA ALA A 101 8.11 -3.10 -6.05
C ALA A 101 6.96 -4.01 -6.52
N LEU A 102 6.26 -3.63 -7.58
CA LEU A 102 5.02 -4.27 -8.02
C LEU A 102 5.15 -5.79 -8.29
N PRO A 103 6.18 -6.29 -9.00
CA PRO A 103 6.27 -7.73 -9.26
C PRO A 103 6.39 -8.58 -7.98
N ALA A 104 7.18 -8.12 -7.01
CA ALA A 104 7.32 -8.81 -5.72
C ALA A 104 6.04 -8.74 -4.90
N ALA A 105 5.38 -7.58 -4.88
CA ALA A 105 4.11 -7.41 -4.18
C ALA A 105 3.00 -8.31 -4.77
N LEU A 106 2.89 -8.39 -6.09
CA LEU A 106 1.94 -9.30 -6.78
C LEU A 106 2.24 -10.76 -6.45
N ALA A 107 3.50 -11.18 -6.56
CA ALA A 107 3.91 -12.53 -6.23
C ALA A 107 3.56 -12.92 -4.78
N ALA A 108 3.72 -11.99 -3.84
CA ALA A 108 3.29 -12.19 -2.46
C ALA A 108 1.76 -12.31 -2.34
N THR A 109 0.98 -11.47 -3.03
CA THR A 109 -0.50 -11.57 -3.02
C THR A 109 -1.05 -12.84 -3.68
N GLU A 110 -0.24 -13.51 -4.49
CA GLU A 110 -0.52 -14.83 -5.08
C GLU A 110 0.01 -16.00 -4.22
N GLY A 111 0.65 -15.70 -3.08
CA GLY A 111 1.17 -16.70 -2.14
C GLY A 111 2.53 -17.29 -2.56
N MET A 112 3.22 -16.69 -3.53
CA MET A 112 4.52 -17.14 -4.02
C MET A 112 5.69 -16.63 -3.15
N LEU A 113 5.48 -15.56 -2.38
CA LEU A 113 6.47 -15.02 -1.44
C LEU A 113 5.88 -14.93 -0.04
N ASP A 114 6.63 -15.43 0.94
CA ASP A 114 6.36 -15.17 2.35
C ASP A 114 6.75 -13.71 2.71
N PRO A 115 6.41 -13.22 3.91
CA PRO A 115 6.72 -11.85 4.33
C PRO A 115 8.19 -11.45 4.26
N ASP A 116 9.08 -12.37 4.63
CA ASP A 116 10.51 -12.10 4.77
C ASP A 116 11.18 -12.16 3.38
N ALA A 117 10.69 -13.02 2.49
CA ALA A 117 11.06 -13.00 1.07
C ALA A 117 10.54 -11.74 0.36
N LEU A 118 9.31 -11.30 0.66
CA LEU A 118 8.75 -10.06 0.10
C LEU A 118 9.57 -8.85 0.53
N ILE A 119 9.85 -8.67 1.83
CA ILE A 119 10.61 -7.49 2.29
C ILE A 119 12.01 -7.44 1.67
N ALA A 120 12.67 -8.60 1.50
CA ALA A 120 13.97 -8.69 0.86
C ALA A 120 13.93 -8.41 -0.65
N ALA A 121 12.81 -8.69 -1.32
CA ALA A 121 12.61 -8.46 -2.74
C ALA A 121 12.18 -7.02 -3.07
N LEU A 122 11.78 -6.21 -2.09
CA LEU A 122 11.44 -4.81 -2.32
C LEU A 122 12.68 -4.01 -2.77
N PRO A 123 12.51 -2.95 -3.59
CA PRO A 123 13.62 -2.13 -4.04
C PRO A 123 14.35 -1.51 -2.85
N ALA A 124 15.68 -1.41 -2.96
CA ALA A 124 16.51 -0.80 -1.92
C ALA A 124 15.99 0.61 -1.57
N PRO A 125 15.95 0.96 -0.28
CA PRO A 125 15.45 2.25 0.13
C PRO A 125 16.43 3.36 -0.30
N ILE A 126 15.87 4.50 -0.72
CA ILE A 126 16.60 5.68 -1.17
C ILE A 126 16.30 6.87 -0.24
N PRO A 127 17.11 7.93 -0.22
CA PRO A 127 16.79 9.13 0.55
C PRO A 127 15.38 9.65 0.20
N GLY A 128 14.54 9.87 1.22
CA GLY A 128 13.20 10.44 1.02
C GLY A 128 13.19 11.96 1.13
N THR A 129 12.03 12.54 0.81
CA THR A 129 11.86 13.99 0.59
C THR A 129 10.67 14.59 1.33
N ASP A 130 9.93 13.80 2.12
CA ASP A 130 8.73 14.23 2.88
C ASP A 130 7.70 15.04 2.04
N PRO A 131 7.21 14.47 0.93
CA PRO A 131 6.26 15.14 0.04
C PRO A 131 4.87 15.32 0.68
N ALA A 132 4.04 16.13 0.01
CA ALA A 132 2.62 16.27 0.35
C ALA A 132 1.85 14.94 0.18
N PRO A 133 0.83 14.67 1.02
CA PRO A 133 0.02 13.47 0.93
C PRO A 133 -0.80 13.44 -0.36
N GLY A 134 -1.16 12.25 -0.82
CA GLY A 134 -2.01 12.08 -2.00
C GLY A 134 -2.18 10.63 -2.40
N LEU A 135 -3.16 10.36 -3.26
CA LEU A 135 -3.45 9.05 -3.83
C LEU A 135 -3.41 9.13 -5.35
N TRP A 136 -2.90 8.11 -6.02
CA TRP A 136 -2.88 8.02 -7.48
C TRP A 136 -2.77 6.57 -7.96
N THR A 137 -2.90 6.39 -9.27
CA THR A 137 -2.63 5.13 -9.96
C THR A 137 -1.58 5.37 -11.03
N ALA A 138 -0.95 4.30 -11.54
CA ALA A 138 0.06 4.43 -12.60
C ALA A 138 -0.49 5.09 -13.88
N ASP A 139 -1.79 4.89 -14.16
CA ASP A 139 -2.51 5.43 -15.32
C ASP A 139 -3.22 6.76 -15.05
N ARG A 140 -3.36 7.20 -13.79
CA ARG A 140 -4.06 8.44 -13.41
C ARG A 140 -3.27 9.22 -12.35
N PRO A 141 -2.35 10.12 -12.76
CA PRO A 141 -1.48 10.83 -11.83
C PRO A 141 -2.14 12.02 -11.09
N GLY A 142 -3.34 12.46 -11.46
CA GLY A 142 -4.01 13.65 -10.92
C GLY A 142 -5.38 13.37 -10.29
N LEU A 143 -5.40 12.67 -9.16
CA LEU A 143 -6.61 12.49 -8.36
C LEU A 143 -6.76 13.63 -7.33
N PRO A 144 -7.98 13.86 -6.81
CA PRO A 144 -8.21 14.80 -5.70
C PRO A 144 -7.32 14.50 -4.49
N ASP A 145 -7.01 15.54 -3.72
CA ASP A 145 -6.23 15.40 -2.47
C ASP A 145 -6.99 14.64 -1.38
N SER A 146 -8.32 14.70 -1.40
CA SER A 146 -9.19 13.94 -0.50
C SER A 146 -9.12 12.45 -0.83
N PRO A 147 -8.70 11.58 0.11
CA PRO A 147 -8.65 10.13 -0.12
C PRO A 147 -10.00 9.56 -0.56
N ASP A 148 -11.10 10.00 0.05
CA ASP A 148 -12.43 9.46 -0.27
C ASP A 148 -12.88 9.84 -1.68
N GLU A 149 -12.62 11.07 -2.12
CA GLU A 149 -12.94 11.50 -3.48
C GLU A 149 -12.06 10.82 -4.52
N ALA A 150 -10.77 10.68 -4.23
CA ALA A 150 -9.84 9.95 -5.08
C ALA A 150 -10.26 8.49 -5.25
N LEU A 151 -10.62 7.82 -4.16
CA LEU A 151 -11.08 6.43 -4.17
C LEU A 151 -12.41 6.26 -4.90
N ALA A 152 -13.36 7.19 -4.71
CA ALA A 152 -14.61 7.18 -5.48
C ALA A 152 -14.36 7.33 -6.99
N ARG A 153 -13.30 8.04 -7.40
CA ARG A 153 -12.92 8.17 -8.81
C ARG A 153 -12.23 6.92 -9.38
N ILE A 154 -11.54 6.16 -8.53
CA ILE A 154 -10.86 4.92 -8.90
C ILE A 154 -11.86 3.77 -8.98
N PHE A 155 -12.58 3.51 -7.90
CA PHE A 155 -13.45 2.34 -7.74
C PHE A 155 -14.90 2.59 -8.20
N GLY A 156 -15.24 3.84 -8.52
CA GLY A 156 -16.63 4.24 -8.75
C GLY A 156 -17.39 4.47 -7.44
N PRO A 157 -18.69 4.86 -7.53
CA PRO A 157 -19.53 5.00 -6.35
C PRO A 157 -19.65 3.66 -5.63
N VAL A 158 -19.51 3.67 -4.31
CA VAL A 158 -19.78 2.50 -3.48
C VAL A 158 -21.28 2.21 -3.60
N SER A 159 -21.67 1.16 -4.30
CA SER A 159 -23.06 0.68 -4.23
C SER A 159 -23.32 0.25 -2.80
N SER A 160 -24.22 0.95 -2.11
CA SER A 160 -24.75 0.54 -0.81
C SER A 160 -25.54 -0.76 -0.99
N GLY A 161 -24.85 -1.89 -0.88
CA GLY A 161 -25.47 -3.21 -0.71
C GLY A 161 -25.84 -3.47 0.73
#